data_AF-A0A524IA16-F1
#
_entry.id   AF-A0A524IA16-F1
#
_cell.length_a   1.000
_cell.length_b   1.000
_cell.length_c   1.000
_cell.angle_alpha   90.00
_cell.angle_beta   90.00
_cell.angle_gamma   90.00
#
_symmetry.space_group_name_H-M   'P 1'
#
loop_
_entity.id
_entity.type
_entity.pdbx_description
1 polymer ?
#
loop_
_entity_poly.entity_id
_entity_poly.type
_entity_poly.pdbx_seq_one_letter_code
_entity_poly.pdbx_strand_id
1 'polypeptide(L)' 'MVVTPLSDSTYCISLNDRTTDLFEGLWPISKEGVTYNSYIIKDEKKVIIDLAKAF' A
#
# COMPACT_ATOMS: atom_id res chain seq x y z
N MET A 1 -5.15 -1.56 7.27
CA MET A 1 -3.69 -1.34 7.19
C MET A 1 -3.00 -2.55 7.78
N VAL A 2 -2.11 -3.19 7.04
CA VAL A 2 -1.29 -4.33 7.47
C VAL A 2 0.17 -3.92 7.33
N VAL A 3 1.01 -4.21 8.32
CA VAL A 3 2.45 -3.95 8.25
C VAL A 3 3.19 -5.27 8.17
N THR A 4 3.95 -5.45 7.10
CA THR A 4 4.70 -6.68 6.82
C THR A 4 6.19 -6.35 6.82
N PRO A 5 7.01 -6.94 7.72
CA PRO A 5 8.46 -6.81 7.64
C PRO A 5 8.95 -7.56 6.39
N LEU A 6 9.77 -6.88 5.58
CA LEU A 6 10.42 -7.47 4.40
C LEU A 6 11.90 -7.80 4.68
N SER A 7 12.52 -7.01 5.54
CA SER A 7 13.87 -7.22 6.09
C SER A 7 13.95 -6.54 7.46
N ASP A 8 15.11 -6.59 8.11
CA ASP A 8 15.33 -5.99 9.44
C ASP A 8 14.97 -4.50 9.51
N SER A 9 15.22 -3.75 8.42
CA SER A 9 15.00 -2.30 8.34
C SER A 9 13.88 -1.87 7.37
N THR A 10 13.32 -2.78 6.58
CA THR A 10 12.33 -2.46 5.55
C THR A 10 10.97 -3.06 5.85
N TYR A 11 9.93 -2.23 5.75
CA TYR A 11 8.56 -2.57 6.09
C TYR A 11 7.64 -2.18 4.93
N CYS A 12 6.75 -3.10 4.53
CA CYS A 12 5.62 -2.80 3.64
C CYS A 12 4.40 -2.46 4.50
N ILE A 13 3.72 -1.36 4.15
CA ILE A 13 2.45 -0.93 4.73
C ILE A 13 1.39 -1.08 3.65
N SER A 14 0.52 -2.07 3.82
CA SER A 14 -0.52 -2.43 2.87
C SER A 14 -1.90 -1.93 3.31
N LEU A 15 -2.58 -1.23 2.41
CA LEU A 15 -3.99 -0.84 2.55
C LEU A 15 -4.81 -1.59 1.51
N ASN A 16 -5.64 -2.53 1.98
CA ASN A 16 -6.50 -3.32 1.12
C ASN A 16 -7.78 -2.54 0.83
N ASP A 17 -8.01 -2.21 -0.44
CA ASP A 17 -9.24 -1.64 -0.94
C ASP A 17 -10.07 -2.71 -1.65
N ARG A 18 -11.26 -2.98 -1.10
CA ARG A 18 -12.25 -3.89 -1.66
C ARG A 18 -13.57 -3.18 -1.97
N THR A 19 -13.52 -1.85 -2.02
CA THR A 19 -14.69 -0.97 -2.15
C THR A 19 -14.73 -0.22 -3.47
N THR A 20 -13.57 0.02 -4.08
CA THR A 20 -13.48 0.60 -5.42
C THR A 20 -14.01 -0.37 -6.46
N ASP A 21 -14.90 0.10 -7.33
CA ASP A 21 -15.43 -0.71 -8.44
C ASP A 21 -14.45 -0.78 -9.61
N LEU A 22 -13.90 0.37 -10.01
CA LEU A 22 -13.00 0.52 -11.14
C LEU A 22 -11.64 1.07 -10.69
N PHE A 23 -10.59 0.28 -10.87
CA PHE A 23 -9.21 0.75 -10.73
C PHE A 23 -8.89 1.75 -11.85
N GLU A 24 -8.44 2.94 -11.46
CA GLU A 24 -8.15 4.07 -12.35
C GLU A 24 -9.32 4.46 -13.28
N GLY A 25 -10.56 4.09 -12.92
CA GLY A 25 -11.74 4.32 -13.73
C GLY A 25 -11.87 3.42 -14.97
N LEU A 26 -11.02 2.39 -15.12
CA LEU A 26 -10.98 1.54 -16.30
C LEU A 26 -11.19 0.06 -15.98
N TRP A 27 -10.55 -0.46 -14.94
CA TRP A 27 -10.46 -1.90 -14.72
C TRP A 27 -11.36 -2.35 -13.57
N PRO A 28 -12.33 -3.26 -13.79
CA PRO A 28 -13.18 -3.74 -12.71
C PRO A 28 -12.39 -4.56 -11.69
N ILE A 29 -12.45 -4.16 -10.42
CA ILE A 29 -11.74 -4.79 -9.30
C ILE A 29 -12.65 -5.10 -8.11
N SER A 30 -13.97 -4.98 -8.24
CA SER A 30 -14.92 -5.16 -7.14
C SER A 30 -14.89 -6.55 -6.50
N LYS A 31 -14.44 -7.59 -7.23
CA LYS A 31 -14.34 -8.96 -6.71
C LYS A 31 -13.03 -9.22 -5.96
N GLU A 32 -11.90 -8.85 -6.55
CA GLU A 32 -10.57 -9.13 -5.99
C GLU A 32 -10.07 -8.01 -5.07
N GLY A 33 -10.39 -6.76 -5.38
CA GLY A 33 -9.85 -5.55 -4.77
C GLY A 33 -8.44 -5.22 -5.26
N VAL A 34 -7.84 -4.18 -4.68
CA VAL A 34 -6.44 -3.80 -4.86
C VAL A 34 -5.78 -3.51 -3.52
N THR A 35 -4.46 -3.44 -3.53
CA THR A 35 -3.69 -3.00 -2.36
C THR A 35 -2.86 -1.78 -2.72
N TYR A 36 -2.99 -0.73 -1.93
CA TYR A 36 -2.06 0.40 -1.96
C TYR A 36 -0.93 0.09 -0.99
N ASN A 37 0.27 -0.12 -1.52
CA ASN A 37 1.46 -0.44 -0.74
C ASN A 37 2.34 0.80 -0.64
N SER A 38 2.67 1.17 0.59
CA SER A 38 3.74 2.12 0.90
C SER A 38 4.89 1.37 1.59
N TYR A 39 6.10 1.90 1.49
CA TYR A 39 7.26 1.28 2.13
C TYR A 39 7.95 2.25 3.07
N ILE A 40 8.42 1.74 4.20
CA ILE A 40 9.28 2.47 5.11
C ILE A 40 10.63 1.75 5.19
N ILE A 41 11.70 2.52 5.01
CA ILE A 41 13.07 2.08 5.26
C ILE A 41 13.59 2.82 6.49
N LYS A 42 13.96 2.07 7.52
CA LYS A 42 14.47 2.56 8.80
C LYS A 42 15.97 2.32 8.90
N ASP A 43 16.74 3.16 8.22
CA ASP A 43 18.20 3.21 8.31
C ASP A 43 18.64 4.48 9.08
N GLU A 44 19.91 4.89 8.99
CA GLU A 44 20.41 6.16 9.53
C GLU A 44 19.51 7.34 9.13
N LYS A 45 19.00 7.31 7.90
CA LYS A 45 17.92 8.18 7.43
C LYS A 45 16.65 7.37 7.26
N LYS A 46 15.53 7.97 7.65
CA LYS A 46 14.20 7.37 7.50
C LYS A 46 13.59 7.84 6.19
N VAL A 47 13.11 6.89 5.39
CA VAL A 47 12.49 7.17 4.09
C VAL A 47 11.11 6.52 4.03
N ILE A 48 10.17 7.23 3.41
CA ILE A 48 8.88 6.71 2.99
C ILE A 48 8.81 6.70 1.46
N ILE A 49 8.32 5.61 0.90
CA ILE A 49 8.13 5.41 -0.55
C ILE A 49 6.66 5.16 -0.80
N ASP A 50 6.10 5.90 -1.75
CA ASP A 50 4.70 5.96 -2.13
C ASP A 50 3.72 6.38 -1.02
N LEU A 51 2.64 7.02 -1.44
CA LEU A 51 1.55 7.45 -0.56
C LEU A 51 0.22 6.96 -1.13
N ALA A 52 -0.69 6.63 -0.23
CA ALA A 52 -2.08 6.38 -0.57
C ALA A 52 -2.90 7.67 -0.43
N LYS A 53 -4.00 7.76 -1.19
CA LYS A 53 -4.97 8.85 -1.06
C LYS A 53 -5.55 8.87 0.36
N ALA A 54 -5.63 10.05 0.97
CA ALA A 54 -6.38 10.27 2.21
C ALA A 54 -7.89 10.28 1.90
N PHE A 55 -8.67 9.55 2.72
CA PHE A 55 -10.11 9.31 2.57
C PHE A 55 -10.93 10.58 2.33
#